data_AF-A0A1V4J691-F1
#
_entry.id   AF-A0A1V4J691-F1
#
_cell.length_a   1.000
_cell.length_b   1.000
_cell.length_c   1.000
_cell.angle_alpha   90.00
_cell.angle_beta   90.00
_cell.angle_gamma   90.00
#
_symmetry.space_group_name_H-M   'P 1'
#
loop_
_entity.id
_entity.type
_entity.pdbx_description
1 polymer ?
#
loop_
_entity_poly.entity_id
_entity_poly.type
_entity_poly.pdbx_seq_one_letter_code
_entity_poly.pdbx_strand_id
1 'polypeptide(L)'
;MGCIQSISCKSKVFRESISVIEVKASIDPIPTSIDESSSVVLRYRTPHFRASAQVLVPPIPKKETWIVGWIQACSHMEFYNHYGEQGM
;
A
#
# COMPACT_ATOMS: atom_id res chain seq x y z
N MET A 1 30.66 -25.80 9.50
CA MET A 1 30.03 -24.84 8.55
C MET A 1 29.11 -25.65 7.65
N GLY A 2 27.86 -25.87 8.09
CA GLY A 2 26.93 -26.81 7.47
C GLY A 2 26.07 -26.12 6.41
N CYS A 3 26.24 -26.51 5.16
CA CYS A 3 25.41 -26.06 4.04
C CYS A 3 24.03 -26.73 4.16
N ILE A 4 22.96 -25.92 4.17
CA ILE A 4 21.58 -26.41 4.15
C ILE A 4 21.37 -27.14 2.82
N GLN A 5 21.34 -28.47 2.89
CA GLN A 5 21.01 -29.33 1.76
C GLN A 5 19.58 -29.02 1.32
N SER A 6 19.45 -28.62 0.07
CA SER A 6 18.18 -28.36 -0.60
C SER A 6 17.32 -29.61 -0.56
N ILE A 7 16.25 -29.56 0.23
CA ILE A 7 15.20 -30.58 0.24
C ILE A 7 14.56 -30.58 -1.14
N SER A 8 14.71 -31.70 -1.84
CA SER A 8 14.02 -32.02 -3.09
C SER A 8 12.50 -31.87 -2.87
N CYS A 9 11.94 -30.76 -3.33
CA CYS A 9 10.51 -30.51 -3.32
C CYS A 9 9.86 -31.24 -4.50
N LYS A 10 9.00 -32.22 -4.20
CA LYS A 10 8.06 -32.85 -5.14
C LYS A 10 7.37 -31.80 -6.00
N SER A 11 7.11 -32.09 -7.28
CA SER A 11 6.55 -31.15 -8.27
C SER A 11 5.20 -30.57 -7.82
N LYS A 12 5.26 -29.48 -7.06
CA LYS A 12 4.10 -28.62 -6.80
C LYS A 12 3.90 -27.81 -8.06
N VAL A 13 2.78 -28.08 -8.74
CA VAL A 13 2.11 -27.27 -9.78
C VAL A 13 2.92 -26.03 -10.17
N PHE A 14 3.60 -26.10 -11.31
CA PHE A 14 4.31 -24.97 -11.90
C PHE A 14 3.26 -23.91 -12.28
N ARG A 15 3.03 -22.94 -11.40
CA ARG A 15 2.18 -21.78 -11.70
C ARG A 15 3.04 -20.78 -12.45
N GLU A 16 2.79 -20.63 -13.75
CA GLU A 16 3.48 -19.65 -14.60
C GLU A 16 3.03 -18.21 -14.36
N SER A 17 1.90 -18.01 -13.66
CA SER A 17 1.28 -16.70 -13.44
C SER A 17 1.56 -16.13 -12.05
N ILE A 18 1.70 -14.80 -11.97
CA ILE A 18 1.61 -14.05 -10.71
C ILE A 18 0.17 -14.10 -10.21
N SER A 19 -0.04 -14.37 -8.92
CA SER A 19 -1.38 -14.36 -8.32
C SER A 19 -1.39 -13.65 -6.97
N VAL A 20 -2.42 -12.83 -6.74
CA VAL A 20 -2.65 -12.17 -5.45
C VAL A 20 -3.42 -13.12 -4.53
N ILE A 21 -2.89 -13.39 -3.35
CA ILE A 21 -3.50 -14.28 -2.34
C ILE A 21 -4.40 -13.47 -1.41
N GLU A 22 -3.90 -12.32 -0.95
CA GLU A 22 -4.59 -11.48 0.03
C GLU A 22 -4.28 -10.01 -0.26
N VAL A 23 -5.28 -9.15 -0.06
CA VAL A 23 -5.11 -7.69 -0.05
C VAL A 23 -5.82 -7.16 1.18
N LYS A 24 -5.12 -6.29 1.93
CA LYS A 24 -5.69 -5.52 3.01
C LYS A 24 -5.46 -4.05 2.72
N ALA A 25 -6.51 -3.26 2.88
CA ALA A 25 -6.44 -1.81 2.77
C ALA A 25 -7.21 -1.20 3.94
N SER A 26 -6.64 -0.17 4.54
CA SER A 26 -7.23 0.54 5.68
C SER A 26 -6.82 1.99 5.65
N ILE A 27 -7.70 2.86 6.12
CA ILE A 27 -7.37 4.24 6.45
C ILE A 27 -7.18 4.29 7.97
N ASP A 28 -6.09 4.94 8.42
CA ASP A 28 -5.86 5.11 9.85
C ASP A 28 -7.09 5.76 10.52
N PRO A 29 -7.57 5.25 11.66
CA PRO A 29 -8.82 5.68 12.29
C PRO A 29 -8.63 6.99 13.07
N ILE A 30 -8.07 7.99 12.40
CA ILE A 30 -7.78 9.31 12.93
C ILE A 30 -8.59 10.29 12.07
N PRO A 31 -9.22 11.32 12.62
CA PRO A 31 -9.86 12.33 11.79
C PRO A 31 -8.82 13.17 11.04
N THR A 32 -9.20 13.73 9.90
CA THR A 32 -8.41 14.79 9.26
C THR A 32 -8.28 15.95 10.24
N SER A 33 -7.05 16.42 10.46
CA SER A 33 -6.80 17.59 11.30
C SER A 33 -6.40 18.79 10.45
N ILE A 34 -6.73 19.99 10.92
CA ILE A 34 -6.39 21.24 10.27
C ILE A 34 -5.30 21.90 11.11
N ASP A 35 -4.18 22.22 10.46
CA ASP A 35 -3.06 22.95 11.03
C ASP A 35 -3.12 24.41 10.53
N GLU A 36 -3.53 25.30 11.44
CA GLU A 36 -3.74 26.73 11.21
C GLU A 36 -2.55 27.58 11.70
N SER A 37 -1.42 26.94 12.04
CA SER A 37 -0.24 27.66 12.57
C SER A 37 0.41 28.60 11.55
N SER A 38 0.12 28.42 10.26
CA SER A 38 0.61 29.31 9.21
C SER A 38 -0.35 30.48 9.01
N SER A 39 0.21 31.69 9.01
CA SER A 39 -0.52 32.93 8.72
C SER A 39 -0.94 33.08 7.25
N VAL A 40 -0.57 32.14 6.38
CA VAL A 40 -0.76 32.24 4.93
C VAL A 40 -1.50 31.04 4.35
N VAL A 41 -1.39 29.86 4.96
CA VAL A 41 -2.01 28.64 4.44
C VAL A 41 -2.67 27.80 5.52
N LEU A 42 -3.79 27.17 5.18
CA LEU A 42 -4.36 26.08 5.97
C LEU A 42 -3.75 24.76 5.51
N ARG A 43 -3.26 23.95 6.46
CA ARG A 43 -2.69 22.64 6.14
C ARG A 43 -3.61 21.53 6.66
N TYR A 44 -4.23 20.81 5.73
CA TYR A 44 -4.99 19.60 6.04
C TYR A 44 -4.04 18.41 6.19
N ARG A 45 -4.13 17.70 7.31
CA ARG A 45 -3.42 16.44 7.55
C ARG A 45 -4.42 15.32 7.50
N THR A 46 -4.49 14.65 6.35
CA THR A 46 -5.36 13.49 6.14
C THR A 46 -4.74 12.25 6.77
N PRO A 47 -5.55 11.27 7.22
CA PRO A 47 -5.05 10.02 7.76
C PRO A 47 -4.27 9.23 6.70
N HIS A 48 -3.34 8.40 7.12
CA HIS A 48 -2.58 7.59 6.18
C HIS A 48 -3.45 6.46 5.64
N PHE A 49 -3.43 6.30 4.31
CA PHE A 49 -3.89 5.09 3.65
C PHE A 49 -2.79 4.03 3.77
N ARG A 50 -3.15 2.86 4.28
CA ARG A 50 -2.26 1.69 4.40
C ARG A 50 -2.79 0.58 3.54
N ALA A 51 -1.89 -0.06 2.81
CA ALA A 51 -2.19 -1.25 2.03
C ALA A 51 -1.10 -2.30 2.22
N SER A 52 -1.51 -3.57 2.20
CA SER A 52 -0.61 -4.71 2.12
C SER A 52 -1.21 -5.76 1.19
N ALA A 53 -0.34 -6.51 0.52
CA ALA A 53 -0.75 -7.62 -0.30
C ALA A 53 0.21 -8.80 -0.12
N GLN A 54 -0.35 -9.99 -0.16
CA GLN A 54 0.40 -11.22 -0.29
C GLN A 54 0.31 -11.66 -1.75
N VAL A 55 1.46 -11.75 -2.42
CA VAL A 55 1.56 -12.12 -3.83
C VAL A 55 2.37 -13.40 -3.95
N LEU A 56 1.85 -14.36 -4.69
CA LEU A 56 2.58 -15.54 -5.14
C LEU A 56 3.17 -15.23 -6.51
N VAL A 57 4.49 -15.39 -6.61
CA VAL A 57 5.25 -15.23 -7.86
C VAL A 57 5.79 -16.59 -8.32
N PRO A 58 5.93 -16.82 -9.63
CA PRO A 58 6.60 -18.00 -10.15
C PRO A 58 8.08 -18.04 -9.70
N PRO A 59 8.75 -19.19 -9.80
CA PRO A 59 10.19 -19.26 -9.60
C PRO A 59 10.93 -18.27 -10.51
N ILE A 60 11.73 -17.39 -9.92
CA ILE A 60 12.50 -16.37 -10.65
C ILE A 60 13.80 -17.00 -11.18
N PRO A 61 14.11 -16.90 -12.48
CA PRO A 61 15.39 -17.37 -13.04
C PRO A 61 16.59 -16.71 -12.35
N LYS A 62 17.68 -17.47 -12.16
CA LYS A 62 18.88 -17.02 -11.39
C LYS A 62 19.56 -15.74 -11.91
N LYS A 63 19.27 -15.32 -13.15
CA LYS A 63 19.87 -14.14 -13.79
C LYS A 63 18.89 -12.97 -13.94
N GLU A 64 17.70 -13.09 -13.37
CA GLU A 64 16.68 -12.05 -13.43
C GLU A 64 16.48 -11.41 -12.07
N THR A 65 16.13 -10.13 -12.08
CA THR A 65 15.75 -9.37 -10.90
C THR A 65 14.44 -8.68 -11.20
N TRP A 66 13.46 -8.87 -10.31
CA TRP A 66 12.14 -8.28 -10.45
C TRP A 66 11.98 -7.20 -9.40
N ILE A 67 11.36 -6.08 -9.80
CA ILE A 67 11.02 -4.98 -8.91
C ILE A 67 9.51 -5.01 -8.72
N VAL A 68 9.07 -5.01 -7.46
CA VAL A 68 7.66 -4.95 -7.10
C VAL A 68 7.36 -3.56 -6.58
N GLY A 69 6.33 -2.92 -7.13
CA GLY A 69 5.89 -1.58 -6.77
C GLY A 69 4.38 -1.50 -6.60
N TRP A 70 3.95 -0.48 -5.87
CA TRP A 70 2.54 -0.15 -5.67
C TRP A 70 2.17 1.05 -6.53
N ILE A 71 1.03 0.96 -7.21
CA ILE A 71 0.41 2.10 -7.89
C ILE A 71 -0.88 2.41 -7.16
N GLN A 72 -0.94 3.58 -6.53
CA GLN A 72 -2.18 4.13 -5.99
C GLN A 72 -2.85 4.96 -7.09
N ALA A 73 -4.09 4.60 -7.45
CA ALA A 73 -4.93 5.39 -8.33
C ALA A 73 -6.17 5.84 -7.56
N CYS A 74 -6.48 7.13 -7.62
CA CYS A 74 -7.73 7.69 -7.11
C CYS A 74 -8.48 8.29 -8.29
N SER A 75 -9.68 7.77 -8.58
CA SER A 75 -10.51 8.25 -9.69
C SER A 75 -11.30 9.51 -9.33
N HIS A 76 -11.65 9.66 -8.07
CA HIS A 76 -12.48 10.76 -7.58
C HIS A 76 -12.17 11.05 -6.11
N MET A 77 -11.99 12.33 -5.79
CA MET A 77 -11.73 12.82 -4.44
C MET A 77 -12.53 14.10 -4.22
N GLU A 78 -13.27 14.16 -3.10
CA GLU A 78 -14.03 15.34 -2.71
C GLU A 78 -13.56 15.83 -1.34
N PHE A 79 -13.45 17.15 -1.20
CA PHE A 79 -13.10 17.81 0.04
C PHE A 79 -14.21 18.79 0.40
N TYR A 80 -14.83 18.58 1.55
CA TYR A 80 -15.88 19.46 2.08
C TYR A 80 -15.32 20.24 3.26
N ASN A 81 -15.27 21.55 3.13
CA ASN A 81 -14.98 22.44 4.25
C ASN A 81 -16.30 22.92 4.83
N HIS A 82 -16.59 22.50 6.06
CA HIS A 82 -17.70 23.02 6.83
C HIS A 82 -17.18 24.14 7.72
N TYR A 83 -17.52 25.38 7.37
CA TYR A 83 -17.27 26.54 8.20
C TYR A 83 -18.47 26.74 9.14
N GLY A 84 -18.19 27.08 10.40
CA GLY A 84 -19.23 27.53 11.34
C GLY A 84 -19.56 29.02 11.14
N GLU A 85 -20.38 29.57 12.02
CA GLU A 85 -20.81 30.99 11.99
C GLU A 85 -19.69 31.98 12.33
N GLN A 86 -18.48 31.52 12.71
CA GLN A 86 -17.39 32.40 13.16
C GLN A 86 -16.69 33.20 12.04
N GLY A 87 -17.15 33.07 10.79
CA GLY A 87 -16.58 33.75 9.63
C GLY A 87 -17.48 34.80 8.97
N MET A 88 -18.67 35.06 9.52
CA MET A 88 -19.58 36.15 9.06
C MET A 88 -19.43 37.41 9.92
#